data_AF-A0A9W6SX03-F1
#
_entry.id   AF-A0A9W6SX03-F1
#
_cell.length_a   1.000
_cell.length_b   1.000
_cell.length_c   1.000
_cell.angle_alpha   90.00
_cell.angle_beta   90.00
_cell.angle_gamma   90.00
#
_symmetry.space_group_name_H-M   'P 1'
#
loop_
_entity.id
_entity.type
_entity.pdbx_description
1 polymer ?
#
loop_
_entity_poly.entity_id
_entity_poly.type
_entity_poly.pdbx_seq_one_letter_code
_entity_poly.pdbx_strand_id
1 'polypeptide(L)'
;MYGLGLNNGIHWILPGGFGMGFIGFGIGSAGALTLTYALDCYPKMQSEGLVFMLFLRNMIGMGFTFAIQPWLDRDGLVTTTWLMFMLSMIFNFSCLIFIKWGKYYRVKTKDMYLKFSDPNYSFANK
;
A
#
# COMPACT_ATOMS: atom_id res chain seq x y z
N MET A 1 -4.75 -17.28 7.16
CA MET A 1 -4.51 -17.85 8.51
C MET A 1 -5.80 -17.97 9.33
N TYR A 2 -6.69 -16.97 9.36
CA TYR A 2 -7.96 -17.05 10.09
C TYR A 2 -8.95 -18.11 9.56
N GLY A 3 -9.13 -18.23 8.23
CA GLY A 3 -10.12 -19.16 7.66
C GLY A 3 -9.80 -20.67 7.82
N LEU A 4 -8.52 -21.06 7.71
CA LEU A 4 -8.09 -22.46 7.88
C LEU A 4 -7.71 -22.81 9.34
N GLY A 5 -7.28 -21.83 10.14
CA GLY A 5 -6.87 -22.05 11.53
C GLY A 5 -8.02 -22.33 12.49
N LEU A 6 -9.21 -21.74 12.24
CA LEU A 6 -10.44 -22.04 12.96
C LEU A 6 -10.98 -23.45 12.67
N ASN A 7 -10.80 -23.95 11.43
CA ASN A 7 -11.26 -25.28 11.03
C ASN A 7 -10.33 -26.43 11.53
N ASN A 8 -9.06 -26.13 11.82
CA ASN A 8 -8.05 -27.13 12.22
C ASN A 8 -7.71 -27.12 13.73
N GLY A 9 -8.44 -26.37 14.56
CA GLY A 9 -8.23 -26.37 16.02
C GLY A 9 -6.84 -25.88 16.47
N ILE A 10 -6.20 -25.00 15.69
CA ILE A 10 -4.84 -24.52 15.97
C ILE A 10 -4.87 -23.55 17.16
N HIS A 11 -3.91 -23.68 18.08
CA HIS A 11 -3.78 -22.84 19.27
C HIS A 11 -3.87 -21.34 18.92
N TRP A 12 -4.81 -20.62 19.56
CA TRP A 12 -5.18 -19.23 19.29
C TRP A 12 -4.01 -18.23 19.23
N ILE A 13 -2.90 -18.56 19.90
CA ILE A 13 -1.71 -17.69 19.99
C ILE A 13 -0.92 -17.59 18.68
N LEU A 14 -0.99 -18.60 17.82
CA LEU A 14 -0.28 -18.62 16.54
C LEU A 14 -0.93 -17.66 15.54
N PRO A 15 -2.26 -17.72 15.27
CA PRO A 15 -2.92 -16.73 14.42
C PRO A 15 -3.05 -15.35 15.10
N GLY A 16 -3.40 -15.33 16.38
CA GLY A 16 -3.78 -14.11 17.10
C GLY A 16 -2.60 -13.32 17.69
N GLY A 17 -1.50 -13.99 18.07
CA GLY A 17 -0.31 -13.34 18.63
C GLY A 17 0.72 -13.03 17.56
N PHE A 18 1.34 -14.08 17.01
CA PHE A 18 2.40 -13.92 16.01
C PHE A 18 1.87 -13.45 14.66
N GLY A 19 0.76 -14.01 14.16
CA GLY A 19 0.19 -13.63 12.87
C GLY A 19 -0.22 -12.15 12.79
N MET A 20 -1.05 -11.70 13.74
CA MET A 20 -1.43 -10.29 13.86
C MET A 20 -0.23 -9.37 14.11
N GLY A 21 0.71 -9.78 14.96
CA GLY A 21 1.91 -9.01 15.28
C GLY A 21 2.80 -8.76 14.06
N PHE A 22 3.08 -9.80 13.25
CA PHE A 22 3.85 -9.65 12.01
C PHE A 22 3.13 -8.80 10.96
N ILE A 23 1.81 -8.93 10.84
CA ILE A 23 1.01 -8.09 9.94
C ILE A 23 1.10 -6.61 10.35
N GLY A 24 0.93 -6.32 11.66
CA GLY A 24 1.05 -4.97 12.19
C GLY A 24 2.44 -4.38 11.97
N PHE A 25 3.49 -5.18 12.21
CA PHE A 25 4.88 -4.76 11.97
C PHE A 25 5.14 -4.50 10.48
N GLY A 26 4.66 -5.36 9.59
CA GLY A 26 4.85 -5.21 8.14
C GLY A 26 4.16 -3.97 7.59
N ILE A 27 2.90 -3.73 7.97
CA ILE A 27 2.14 -2.55 7.53
C ILE A 27 2.76 -1.26 8.09
N GLY A 28 3.16 -1.26 9.36
CA GLY A 28 3.74 -0.09 10.02
C GLY A 28 5.10 0.29 9.42
N SER A 29 6.02 -0.67 9.32
CA SER A 29 7.38 -0.43 8.83
C SER A 29 7.40 -0.06 7.33
N ALA A 30 6.71 -0.82 6.47
CA ALA A 30 6.69 -0.55 5.04
C ALA A 30 5.98 0.77 4.70
N GLY A 31 4.88 1.08 5.40
CA GLY A 31 4.14 2.33 5.22
C GLY A 31 4.98 3.56 5.56
N ALA A 32 5.69 3.53 6.71
CA ALA A 32 6.56 4.62 7.12
C ALA A 32 7.74 4.79 6.15
N LEU A 33 8.44 3.71 5.79
CA LEU A 33 9.57 3.75 4.86
C LEU A 33 9.18 4.35 3.51
N THR A 34 8.03 3.96 2.97
CA THR A 34 7.56 4.45 1.66
C THR A 34 7.24 5.95 1.71
N LEU A 35 6.57 6.42 2.77
CA LEU A 35 6.26 7.84 2.93
C LEU A 35 7.52 8.66 3.10
N THR A 36 8.45 8.26 3.98
CA THR A 36 9.71 8.98 4.19
C THR A 36 10.51 9.08 2.91
N TYR A 37 10.64 7.98 2.15
CA TYR A 37 11.33 8.00 0.87
C TYR A 37 10.68 8.96 -0.14
N ALA A 38 9.34 8.99 -0.22
CA ALA A 38 8.63 9.90 -1.11
C ALA A 38 8.84 11.38 -0.72
N LEU A 39 8.86 11.67 0.58
CA LEU A 39 9.14 13.01 1.11
C LEU A 39 10.57 13.45 0.75
N ASP A 40 11.56 12.59 1.00
CA ASP A 40 12.97 12.88 0.72
C ASP A 40 13.23 13.13 -0.78
N CYS A 41 12.42 12.54 -1.67
CA CYS A 41 12.53 12.76 -3.10
C CYS A 41 12.01 14.14 -3.57
N TYR A 42 11.05 14.75 -2.85
CA TYR A 42 10.31 15.94 -3.32
C TYR A 42 10.16 17.03 -2.24
N PRO A 43 11.27 17.59 -1.71
CA PRO A 43 11.27 18.46 -0.53
C PRO A 43 10.35 19.69 -0.60
N LYS A 44 10.21 20.29 -1.78
CA LYS A 44 9.42 21.52 -1.96
C LYS A 44 7.90 21.31 -2.05
N MET A 45 7.42 20.08 -2.30
CA MET A 45 5.99 19.77 -2.43
C MET A 45 5.58 18.62 -1.48
N GLN A 46 6.31 18.47 -0.37
CA GLN A 46 6.14 17.36 0.57
C GLN A 46 4.76 17.32 1.21
N SER A 47 4.24 18.46 1.66
CA SER A 47 2.97 18.54 2.40
C SER A 47 1.78 18.14 1.53
N GLU A 48 1.66 18.71 0.33
CA GLU A 48 0.58 18.43 -0.61
C GLU A 48 0.64 16.98 -1.12
N GLY A 49 1.84 16.50 -1.47
CA GLY A 49 2.05 15.12 -1.91
C GLY A 49 1.72 14.08 -0.84
N LEU A 50 2.08 14.35 0.41
CA LEU A 50 1.79 13.46 1.54
C LEU A 50 0.30 13.31 1.80
N VAL A 51 -0.44 14.42 1.81
CA VAL A 51 -1.90 14.40 2.01
C VAL A 51 -2.57 13.58 0.92
N PHE A 52 -2.17 13.78 -0.35
CA PHE A 52 -2.71 13.01 -1.47
C PHE A 52 -2.39 11.51 -1.37
N MET A 53 -1.16 11.14 -1.02
CA MET A 53 -0.77 9.74 -0.81
C MET A 53 -1.55 9.07 0.32
N LEU A 54 -1.72 9.77 1.45
CA LEU A 54 -2.50 9.27 2.59
C LEU A 54 -3.98 9.13 2.26
N PHE A 55 -4.53 10.07 1.49
CA PHE A 55 -5.90 10.02 1.01
C PHE A 55 -6.15 8.80 0.14
N LEU A 56 -5.31 8.57 -0.88
CA LEU A 56 -5.39 7.38 -1.73
C LEU A 56 -5.28 6.08 -0.93
N ARG A 57 -4.37 6.04 0.05
CA ARG A 57 -4.22 4.87 0.95
C ARG A 57 -5.54 4.51 1.64
N ASN A 58 -6.24 5.52 2.17
CA ASN A 58 -7.51 5.30 2.86
C ASN A 58 -8.66 5.00 1.88
N MET A 59 -8.68 5.61 0.70
CA MET A 59 -9.67 5.29 -0.34
C MET A 59 -9.59 3.83 -0.78
N ILE A 60 -8.38 3.31 -1.01
CA ILE A 60 -8.17 1.91 -1.40
C ILE A 60 -8.60 0.99 -0.26
N GLY A 61 -8.24 1.31 0.98
CA GLY A 61 -8.67 0.56 2.17
C GLY A 61 -10.20 0.52 2.32
N MET A 62 -10.85 1.66 2.11
CA MET A 62 -12.31 1.77 2.12
C MET A 62 -12.94 0.92 1.01
N GLY A 63 -12.46 1.07 -0.23
CA GLY A 63 -12.98 0.29 -1.38
C GLY A 63 -12.82 -1.21 -1.17
N PHE A 64 -11.67 -1.65 -0.65
CA PHE A 64 -11.43 -3.06 -0.34
C PHE A 64 -12.36 -3.59 0.76
N THR A 65 -12.64 -2.77 1.78
CA THR A 65 -13.55 -3.13 2.88
C THR A 65 -14.98 -3.33 2.39
N PHE A 66 -15.46 -2.54 1.42
CA PHE A 66 -16.77 -2.75 0.83
C PHE A 66 -16.81 -3.91 -0.17
N ALA A 67 -15.69 -4.21 -0.84
CA ALA A 67 -15.61 -5.30 -1.80
C ALA A 67 -15.51 -6.69 -1.13
N ILE A 68 -14.94 -6.80 0.08
CA ILE A 68 -14.71 -8.10 0.73
C ILE A 68 -16.00 -8.80 1.12
N GLN A 69 -17.01 -8.07 1.59
CA GLN A 69 -18.30 -8.62 2.04
C GLN A 69 -19.07 -9.36 0.94
N PRO A 70 -19.39 -8.73 -0.22
CA PRO A 70 -20.08 -9.43 -1.31
C PRO A 70 -19.23 -10.53 -1.95
N TRP A 71 -17.90 -10.45 -1.84
CA TRP A 71 -17.00 -11.50 -2.33
C TRP A 71 -17.05 -12.74 -1.44
N LEU A 72 -17.09 -12.55 -0.12
CA LEU A 72 -17.22 -13.65 0.83
C LEU A 72 -18.55 -14.38 0.67
N ASP A 73 -19.64 -13.63 0.44
CA ASP A 73 -20.98 -14.18 0.25
C ASP A 73 -21.13 -15.01 -1.04
N ARG A 74 -20.30 -14.76 -2.07
CA ARG A 74 -20.32 -15.50 -3.34
C ARG A 74 -19.42 -16.74 -3.38
N ASP A 75 -18.15 -16.62 -2.94
CA ASP A 75 -17.13 -17.67 -3.17
C ASP A 75 -16.87 -18.56 -1.94
N GLY A 76 -17.38 -18.17 -0.77
CA GLY A 76 -17.21 -18.91 0.48
C GLY A 76 -15.84 -18.71 1.15
N LEU A 77 -15.80 -18.98 2.45
CA LEU A 77 -14.70 -18.60 3.36
C LEU A 77 -13.32 -19.18 2.98
N VAL A 78 -13.28 -20.42 2.46
CA VAL A 78 -12.03 -21.13 2.13
C VAL A 78 -11.43 -20.60 0.83
N THR A 79 -12.24 -20.44 -0.21
CA THR A 79 -11.81 -19.95 -1.53
C THR A 79 -11.33 -18.50 -1.44
N THR A 80 -12.07 -17.63 -0.76
CA THR A 80 -11.69 -16.23 -0.56
C THR A 80 -10.39 -16.09 0.24
N THR A 81 -10.18 -16.95 1.25
CA THR A 81 -8.92 -16.94 2.02
C THR A 81 -7.71 -17.30 1.16
N TRP A 82 -7.85 -18.28 0.26
CA TRP A 82 -6.78 -18.66 -0.66
C TRP A 82 -6.48 -17.58 -1.71
N LEU A 83 -7.52 -16.96 -2.27
CA LEU A 83 -7.38 -15.87 -3.22
C LEU A 83 -6.72 -14.64 -2.58
N MET A 84 -7.12 -14.28 -1.36
CA MET A 84 -6.46 -13.20 -0.60
C MET A 84 -4.99 -13.49 -0.30
N PHE A 85 -4.65 -14.75 -0.03
CA PHE A 85 -3.25 -15.16 0.17
C PHE A 85 -2.43 -14.96 -1.10
N MET A 86 -2.92 -15.42 -2.26
CA MET A 86 -2.22 -15.23 -3.53
C MET A 86 -2.10 -13.76 -3.90
N LEU A 87 -3.16 -12.98 -3.70
CA LEU A 87 -3.15 -11.54 -3.97
C LEU A 87 -2.13 -10.80 -3.08
N SER A 88 -2.09 -11.13 -1.78
CA SER A 88 -1.10 -10.58 -0.85
C SER A 88 0.35 -10.94 -1.23
N MET A 89 0.56 -12.16 -1.73
CA MET A 89 1.87 -12.57 -2.25
C MET A 89 2.27 -11.72 -3.47
N ILE A 90 1.36 -11.55 -4.44
CA ILE A 90 1.61 -10.73 -5.64
C ILE A 90 1.97 -9.29 -5.26
N PHE A 91 1.25 -8.68 -4.32
CA PHE A 91 1.56 -7.32 -3.85
C PHE A 91 2.93 -7.24 -3.17
N ASN A 92 3.31 -8.24 -2.37
CA ASN A 92 4.66 -8.31 -1.78
C ASN A 92 5.76 -8.46 -2.85
N PHE A 93 5.56 -9.34 -3.84
CA PHE A 93 6.50 -9.50 -4.95
C PHE A 93 6.58 -8.25 -5.85
N SER A 94 5.49 -7.50 -5.97
CA SER A 94 5.47 -6.23 -6.71
C SER A 94 6.43 -5.20 -6.11
N CYS A 95 6.67 -5.24 -4.79
CA CYS A 95 7.66 -4.39 -4.14
C CYS A 95 9.09 -4.66 -4.68
N LEU A 96 9.45 -5.92 -4.97
CA LEU A 96 10.74 -6.28 -5.56
C LEU A 96 10.89 -5.75 -7.00
N ILE A 97 9.80 -5.73 -7.77
CA ILE A 97 9.77 -5.15 -9.11
C ILE A 97 10.03 -3.65 -9.05
N PHE A 98 9.40 -2.96 -8.08
CA PHE A 98 9.62 -1.53 -7.86
C PHE A 98 11.03 -1.19 -7.39
N ILE A 99 11.71 -2.07 -6.64
CA ILE A 99 13.13 -1.89 -6.29
C ILE A 99 14.00 -1.90 -7.57
N LYS A 100 13.72 -2.80 -8.52
CA LYS A 100 14.49 -2.91 -9.77
C LYS A 100 14.23 -1.76 -10.74
N TRP A 101 12.98 -1.25 -10.80
CA TRP A 101 12.58 -0.18 -11.73
C TRP A 101 12.43 1.21 -11.11
N GLY A 102 12.64 1.37 -9.81
CA GLY A 102 12.48 2.65 -9.11
C GLY A 102 13.35 3.78 -9.66
N LYS A 103 14.54 3.43 -10.19
CA LYS A 103 15.45 4.40 -10.82
C LYS A 103 14.87 5.01 -12.10
N TYR A 104 14.10 4.24 -12.88
CA TYR A 104 13.47 4.72 -14.11
C TYR A 104 12.33 5.70 -13.82
N TYR A 105 11.48 5.38 -12.84
CA TYR A 105 10.39 6.27 -12.42
C TYR A 105 10.90 7.58 -11.84
N ARG A 106 12.00 7.56 -11.09
CA ARG A 106 12.60 8.77 -10.51
C ARG A 106 13.13 9.74 -11.56
N VAL A 107 13.72 9.24 -12.65
CA VAL A 107 14.20 10.09 -13.77
C VAL A 107 13.04 10.72 -14.51
N LYS A 108 11.97 9.94 -14.78
CA LYS A 108 10.81 10.43 -15.55
C LYS A 108 10.00 11.50 -14.82
N THR A 109 9.92 11.45 -13.50
CA THR A 109 9.14 12.40 -12.70
C THR A 109 9.94 13.68 -12.35
N LYS A 110 11.26 13.69 -12.58
CA LYS A 110 12.13 14.86 -12.33
C LYS A 110 11.71 16.08 -13.13
N ASP A 111 11.34 15.90 -14.40
CA ASP A 111 11.03 17.01 -15.31
C ASP A 111 9.73 17.72 -14.95
N MET A 112 8.69 16.98 -14.53
CA MET A 112 7.47 17.59 -14.00
C MET A 112 7.71 18.31 -12.68
N TYR A 113 8.50 17.73 -11.77
CA TYR A 113 8.80 18.38 -10.50
C TYR A 113 9.53 19.71 -10.69
N LEU A 114 10.55 19.76 -11.55
CA LEU A 114 11.26 21.01 -11.85
C LEU A 114 10.33 22.08 -12.42
N LYS A 115 9.35 21.69 -13.25
CA LYS A 115 8.36 22.61 -13.83
C LYS A 115 7.40 23.21 -12.81
N PHE A 116 6.95 22.44 -11.81
CA PHE A 116 6.04 22.91 -10.76
C PHE A 116 6.76 23.49 -9.53
N SER A 117 8.07 23.26 -9.40
CA SER A 117 8.90 23.74 -8.30
C SER A 117 9.48 25.15 -8.52
N ASP A 118 9.37 25.71 -9.71
CA ASP A 118 10.05 26.95 -10.07
C ASP A 118 9.21 28.16 -9.66
N PRO A 119 9.56 28.96 -8.62
CA PRO A 119 8.70 30.00 -8.05
C PRO A 119 8.29 31.12 -9.02
N ASN A 120 8.87 31.18 -10.22
CA ASN A 120 8.48 32.10 -11.31
C ASN A 120 7.35 31.56 -12.21
N TYR A 121 6.80 30.37 -11.94
CA TYR A 121 5.60 29.87 -12.62
C TYR A 121 4.34 30.61 -12.14
N SER A 122 4.23 31.87 -12.55
CA SER A 122 2.98 32.61 -12.38
C SER A 122 1.91 31.96 -13.25
N PHE A 123 0.85 31.45 -12.62
CA PHE A 123 -0.38 31.01 -13.30
C PHE A 123 -1.10 32.15 -14.07
N ALA A 124 -0.55 33.38 -14.07
CA ALA A 124 -1.14 34.57 -14.66
C ALA A 124 -0.87 34.77 -16.16
N ASN A 125 -0.40 33.76 -16.90
CA ASN A 125 -0.25 33.88 -18.35
C ASN A 125 -0.77 32.64 -19.10
N LYS A 126 -2.07 32.37 -18.90
CA LYS A 126 -2.94 31.75 -19.89
C LYS A 126 -4.38 32.19 -19.68
#